data_AF-A0A2T5JQ38-F1
#
_entry.id   AF-A0A2T5JQ38-F1
#
_cell.length_a   1.000
_cell.length_b   1.000
_cell.length_c   1.000
_cell.angle_alpha   90.00
_cell.angle_beta   90.00
_cell.angle_gamma   90.00
#
_symmetry.space_group_name_H-M   'P 1'
#
loop_
_entity.id
_entity.type
_entity.pdbx_description
1 polymer ?
#
loop_
_entity_poly.entity_id
_entity_poly.type
_entity_poly.pdbx_seq_one_letter_code
_entity_poly.pdbx_strand_id
1 'polypeptide(L)'
;MRKSLTYFWIVLLFLTIVPLGQAQIAPPEKDKPTGSAENKMMPPTMILERIETLSKLDLINEKLIKINDHVEDTHWINPLIASLAGLIGVFLGGGINYLLQKKRLESERVGLDATMRHELALAKKRATLEITNSIVDWRLKQMSLLYGPLHALLGQSKALYCQMGDILVRIHRDQFQKVGGELQIMINPEGWKRFRTVLHISSVYGKNFGVDPYFDEIVGLGGQIVHIIEKNAGYALADQHELMSVFGCYLAHFAVLKQLHKIEKEKRESLQASQIEEKNDSDVSIAGLLVEDSAVFPQQIQVLIDDGFQKINSELENWREQITARSENG
;
A
#
# COMPACT_ATOMS: atom_id res chain seq x y z
N MET A 1 -23.64 -50.02 -34.99
CA MET A 1 -23.00 -51.27 -35.48
C MET A 1 -21.63 -51.36 -34.81
N ARG A 2 -21.28 -52.47 -34.09
CA ARG A 2 -19.99 -52.79 -33.42
C ARG A 2 -19.44 -51.71 -32.42
N LYS A 3 -19.12 -51.98 -31.14
CA LYS A 3 -18.17 -52.94 -30.50
C LYS A 3 -16.70 -52.67 -30.92
N SER A 4 -15.69 -52.60 -30.04
CA SER A 4 -15.57 -52.72 -28.55
C SER A 4 -14.13 -52.23 -28.13
N LEU A 5 -13.50 -52.42 -26.94
CA LEU A 5 -13.64 -53.32 -25.77
C LEU A 5 -12.87 -52.76 -24.51
N THR A 6 -12.81 -53.56 -23.43
CA THR A 6 -11.99 -53.61 -22.17
C THR A 6 -10.66 -52.82 -22.03
N TYR A 7 -10.26 -52.27 -20.87
CA TYR A 7 -10.01 -52.81 -19.49
C TYR A 7 -8.72 -53.67 -19.32
N PHE A 8 -7.76 -53.21 -18.49
CA PHE A 8 -6.85 -53.93 -17.55
C PHE A 8 -5.98 -52.86 -16.83
N TRP A 9 -5.90 -52.65 -15.50
CA TRP A 9 -5.53 -53.45 -14.31
C TRP A 9 -4.03 -53.81 -14.14
N ILE A 10 -3.36 -53.24 -13.11
CA ILE A 10 -2.58 -53.92 -12.02
C ILE A 10 -1.76 -52.92 -11.17
N VAL A 11 -1.43 -53.33 -9.92
CA VAL A 11 -0.74 -52.58 -8.86
C VAL A 11 0.64 -53.20 -8.56
N LEU A 12 1.65 -52.37 -8.24
CA LEU A 12 2.83 -52.66 -7.40
C LEU A 12 3.30 -51.29 -6.86
N LEU A 13 3.54 -51.00 -5.58
CA LEU A 13 3.94 -51.77 -4.38
C LEU A 13 5.41 -52.25 -4.41
N PHE A 14 6.30 -51.43 -3.85
CA PHE A 14 7.55 -51.89 -3.25
C PHE A 14 7.79 -51.17 -1.90
N LEU A 15 8.43 -51.88 -0.98
CA LEU A 15 8.55 -51.53 0.43
C LEU A 15 9.94 -51.98 0.92
N THR A 16 10.70 -51.09 1.53
CA THR A 16 12.04 -51.36 2.09
C THR A 16 12.18 -50.75 3.49
N ILE A 17 13.12 -51.28 4.28
CA ILE A 17 12.97 -51.44 5.73
C ILE A 17 14.30 -51.16 6.46
N VAL A 18 14.27 -50.28 7.50
CA VAL A 18 15.18 -50.28 8.69
C VAL A 18 16.68 -49.95 8.39
N PRO A 19 17.57 -49.57 9.35
CA PRO A 19 17.46 -49.62 10.82
C PRO A 19 17.63 -48.33 11.65
N LEU A 20 17.39 -48.58 12.94
CA LEU A 20 17.61 -47.80 14.16
C LEU A 20 19.07 -47.38 14.41
N GLY A 21 19.27 -46.30 15.17
CA GLY A 21 20.55 -45.87 15.78
C GLY A 21 20.30 -45.06 17.07
N GLN A 22 21.24 -45.03 18.01
CA GLN A 22 21.04 -44.52 19.38
C GLN A 22 21.92 -43.31 19.75
N ALA A 23 21.49 -42.60 20.82
CA ALA A 23 22.32 -41.85 21.79
C ALA A 23 23.03 -40.56 21.30
N GLN A 24 23.44 -39.60 22.14
CA GLN A 24 23.00 -39.08 23.48
C GLN A 24 23.78 -37.76 23.72
N ILE A 25 23.63 -37.13 24.90
CA ILE A 25 24.50 -36.11 25.53
C ILE A 25 24.13 -34.62 25.26
N ALA A 26 24.22 -33.83 26.33
CA ALA A 26 24.09 -32.35 26.46
C ALA A 26 25.40 -31.82 27.13
N PRO A 27 25.63 -30.54 27.53
CA PRO A 27 24.71 -29.44 27.88
C PRO A 27 25.07 -28.10 27.18
N PRO A 28 24.65 -26.92 27.69
CA PRO A 28 25.33 -26.21 28.79
C PRO A 28 24.34 -25.82 29.92
N GLU A 29 24.67 -26.02 31.20
CA GLU A 29 25.50 -25.19 32.10
C GLU A 29 24.63 -24.21 32.93
N LYS A 30 25.11 -23.83 34.12
CA LYS A 30 24.36 -23.00 35.09
C LYS A 30 24.93 -21.58 35.07
N ASP A 31 24.08 -20.59 35.30
CA ASP A 31 24.21 -19.84 36.56
C ASP A 31 22.95 -19.08 37.00
N LYS A 32 22.95 -18.74 38.28
CA LYS A 32 21.95 -17.99 39.08
C LYS A 32 22.79 -17.13 40.07
N PRO A 33 22.32 -16.01 40.68
CA PRO A 33 21.08 -16.05 41.48
C PRO A 33 20.29 -14.72 41.74
N THR A 34 19.09 -14.90 42.33
CA THR A 34 18.39 -14.03 43.33
C THR A 34 17.76 -12.66 42.97
N GLY A 35 16.68 -12.33 43.71
CA GLY A 35 15.82 -11.14 43.59
C GLY A 35 14.42 -11.50 43.04
N SER A 36 13.44 -12.03 43.80
CA SER A 36 12.77 -11.50 45.02
C SER A 36 11.96 -10.22 44.71
N ALA A 37 10.62 -10.15 44.87
CA ALA A 37 9.65 -11.08 45.50
C ALA A 37 8.19 -10.90 44.97
N GLU A 38 7.23 -11.48 45.71
CA GLU A 38 5.80 -11.08 45.82
C GLU A 38 4.71 -11.67 44.88
N ASN A 39 4.39 -12.94 45.11
CA ASN A 39 3.11 -13.38 45.73
C ASN A 39 1.74 -12.90 45.17
N LYS A 40 0.97 -13.81 44.52
CA LYS A 40 -0.40 -14.20 44.97
C LYS A 40 -1.04 -15.40 44.22
N MET A 41 -0.83 -16.58 44.80
CA MET A 41 -1.85 -17.59 45.15
C MET A 41 -3.10 -17.77 44.24
N MET A 42 -3.14 -18.87 43.48
CA MET A 42 -4.36 -19.42 42.85
C MET A 42 -5.28 -20.11 43.89
N PRO A 43 -6.61 -20.15 43.71
CA PRO A 43 -7.55 -20.73 44.67
C PRO A 43 -7.64 -22.28 44.61
N PRO A 44 -7.87 -22.97 45.75
CA PRO A 44 -7.78 -24.43 45.85
C PRO A 44 -9.10 -25.16 45.56
N THR A 45 -9.54 -25.25 44.31
CA THR A 45 -10.77 -25.97 43.94
C THR A 45 -10.58 -27.42 43.45
N MET A 46 -9.38 -27.79 42.97
CA MET A 46 -9.12 -29.15 42.43
C MET A 46 -8.65 -30.21 43.47
N ILE A 47 -8.70 -29.89 44.78
CA ILE A 47 -8.31 -30.85 45.84
C ILE A 47 -9.52 -31.59 46.41
N LEU A 48 -10.69 -30.93 46.54
CA LEU A 48 -11.86 -31.51 47.21
C LEU A 48 -12.49 -32.69 46.45
N GLU A 49 -12.60 -32.61 45.12
CA GLU A 49 -13.14 -33.71 44.29
C GLU A 49 -12.27 -34.99 44.37
N ARG A 50 -10.98 -34.83 44.68
CA ARG A 50 -10.04 -35.94 44.90
C ARG A 50 -10.21 -36.60 46.28
N ILE A 51 -10.80 -35.90 47.26
CA ILE A 51 -11.06 -36.44 48.59
C ILE A 51 -12.37 -37.24 48.59
N GLU A 52 -13.41 -36.76 47.91
CA GLU A 52 -14.69 -37.47 47.79
C GLU A 52 -14.60 -38.77 46.97
N THR A 53 -13.63 -38.85 46.05
CA THR A 53 -13.36 -40.10 45.31
C THR A 53 -12.62 -41.14 46.15
N LEU A 54 -11.75 -40.73 47.08
CA LEU A 54 -11.03 -41.65 47.98
C LEU A 54 -11.96 -42.24 49.05
N SER A 55 -12.83 -41.44 49.68
CA SER A 55 -13.76 -41.95 50.71
C SER A 55 -14.74 -43.01 50.18
N LYS A 56 -15.02 -43.00 48.87
CA LYS A 56 -15.84 -44.02 48.20
C LYS A 56 -15.09 -45.32 47.92
N LEU A 57 -13.74 -45.33 47.89
CA LEU A 57 -12.94 -46.56 47.80
C LEU A 57 -12.84 -47.26 49.15
N ASP A 58 -12.62 -46.53 50.25
CA ASP A 58 -12.52 -47.13 51.59
C ASP A 58 -13.83 -47.81 52.01
N LEU A 59 -14.98 -47.22 51.67
CA LEU A 59 -16.31 -47.80 51.88
C LEU A 59 -16.55 -49.10 51.08
N ILE A 60 -15.83 -49.30 49.97
CA ILE A 60 -15.88 -50.54 49.17
C ILE A 60 -14.98 -51.60 49.80
N ASN A 61 -13.78 -51.24 50.28
CA ASN A 61 -12.91 -52.15 51.02
C ASN A 61 -13.56 -52.69 52.31
N GLU A 62 -14.21 -51.82 53.10
CA GLU A 62 -14.90 -52.25 54.34
C GLU A 62 -16.01 -53.27 54.04
N LYS A 63 -16.73 -53.10 52.92
CA LYS A 63 -17.80 -54.01 52.50
C LYS A 63 -17.30 -55.31 51.88
N LEU A 64 -16.13 -55.31 51.24
CA LEU A 64 -15.52 -56.55 50.75
C LEU A 64 -15.01 -57.43 51.89
N ILE A 65 -14.39 -56.83 52.92
CA ILE A 65 -13.91 -57.57 54.11
C ILE A 65 -15.08 -58.26 54.84
N LYS A 66 -16.21 -57.57 55.00
CA LYS A 66 -17.43 -58.12 55.67
C LYS A 66 -18.15 -59.24 54.91
N ILE A 67 -17.69 -59.65 53.73
CA ILE A 67 -18.25 -60.80 52.98
C ILE A 67 -17.40 -62.08 53.18
N ASN A 68 -16.18 -61.97 53.71
CA ASN A 68 -15.23 -63.09 53.77
C ASN A 68 -15.39 -64.01 55.01
N ASP A 69 -16.08 -63.58 56.06
CA ASP A 69 -16.13 -64.29 57.36
C ASP A 69 -17.16 -65.44 57.44
N HIS A 70 -17.85 -65.80 56.36
CA HIS A 70 -18.96 -66.79 56.39
C HIS A 70 -19.08 -67.69 55.14
N VAL A 71 -17.95 -68.22 54.65
CA VAL A 71 -17.95 -69.35 53.68
C VAL A 71 -16.82 -70.36 53.99
N GLU A 72 -17.12 -71.35 54.81
CA GLU A 72 -16.44 -72.66 54.72
C GLU A 72 -17.21 -73.58 53.74
N ASP A 73 -16.50 -74.52 53.13
CA ASP A 73 -17.02 -75.63 52.29
C ASP A 73 -17.95 -75.29 51.10
N THR A 74 -17.42 -74.64 50.04
CA THR A 74 -17.91 -74.90 48.65
C THR A 74 -16.84 -74.73 47.57
N HIS A 75 -16.22 -75.83 47.13
CA HIS A 75 -15.06 -75.82 46.21
C HIS A 75 -15.31 -75.37 44.75
N TRP A 76 -16.55 -75.07 44.34
CA TRP A 76 -16.90 -74.81 42.92
C TRP A 76 -17.16 -73.33 42.57
N ILE A 77 -17.12 -72.41 43.55
CA ILE A 77 -17.57 -71.02 43.36
C ILE A 77 -16.50 -70.12 42.73
N ASN A 78 -15.21 -70.35 43.03
CA ASN A 78 -14.08 -69.50 42.63
C ASN A 78 -14.00 -69.11 41.13
N PRO A 79 -14.11 -70.04 40.14
CA PRO A 79 -14.00 -69.65 38.73
C PRO A 79 -15.19 -68.81 38.25
N LEU A 80 -16.37 -68.98 38.86
CA LEU A 80 -17.58 -68.26 38.49
C LEU A 80 -17.50 -66.81 38.98
N ILE A 81 -17.06 -66.58 40.23
CA ILE A 81 -16.79 -65.22 40.74
C ILE A 81 -15.69 -64.54 39.92
N ALA A 82 -14.60 -65.23 39.59
CA ALA A 82 -13.50 -64.67 38.81
C ALA A 82 -13.96 -64.21 37.41
N SER A 83 -14.77 -65.00 36.70
CA SER A 83 -15.30 -64.61 35.37
C SER A 83 -16.30 -63.44 35.47
N LEU A 84 -17.15 -63.41 36.49
CA LEU A 84 -18.11 -62.33 36.71
C LEU A 84 -17.39 -61.01 37.07
N ALA A 85 -16.38 -61.06 37.95
CA ALA A 85 -15.56 -59.91 38.30
C ALA A 85 -14.76 -59.38 37.10
N GLY A 86 -14.23 -60.28 36.25
CA GLY A 86 -13.57 -59.91 35.00
C GLY A 86 -14.49 -59.16 34.03
N LEU A 87 -15.72 -59.65 33.83
CA LEU A 87 -16.73 -58.97 33.01
C LEU A 87 -17.12 -57.60 33.59
N ILE A 88 -17.38 -57.52 34.89
CA ILE A 88 -17.71 -56.25 35.58
C ILE A 88 -16.55 -55.24 35.43
N GLY A 89 -15.30 -55.69 35.57
CA GLY A 89 -14.11 -54.87 35.36
C GLY A 89 -13.98 -54.34 33.93
N VAL A 90 -14.27 -55.17 32.92
CA VAL A 90 -14.27 -54.75 31.50
C VAL A 90 -15.37 -53.74 31.22
N PHE A 91 -16.59 -53.93 31.72
CA PHE A 91 -17.68 -52.97 31.53
C PHE A 91 -17.43 -51.63 32.24
N LEU A 92 -16.92 -51.64 33.48
CA LEU A 92 -16.57 -50.42 34.21
C LEU A 92 -15.40 -49.68 33.55
N GLY A 93 -14.31 -50.39 33.21
CA GLY A 93 -13.14 -49.81 32.53
C GLY A 93 -13.49 -49.25 31.15
N GLY A 94 -14.30 -49.97 30.37
CA GLY A 94 -14.81 -49.53 29.07
C GLY A 94 -15.70 -48.29 29.17
N GLY A 95 -16.64 -48.27 30.12
CA GLY A 95 -17.53 -47.13 30.34
C GLY A 95 -16.78 -45.86 30.78
N ILE A 96 -15.81 -45.98 31.69
CA ILE A 96 -14.97 -44.86 32.12
C ILE A 96 -14.11 -44.34 30.96
N ASN A 97 -13.50 -45.23 30.17
CA ASN A 97 -12.68 -44.85 29.02
C ASN A 97 -13.53 -44.15 27.94
N TYR A 98 -14.74 -44.64 27.64
CA TYR A 98 -15.68 -44.01 26.72
C TYR A 98 -16.10 -42.61 27.17
N LEU A 99 -16.42 -42.42 28.46
CA LEU A 99 -16.77 -41.11 29.02
C LEU A 99 -15.59 -40.12 28.97
N LEU A 100 -14.36 -40.58 29.23
CA LEU A 100 -13.16 -39.77 29.12
C LEU A 100 -12.86 -39.39 27.67
N GLN A 101 -13.02 -40.30 26.71
CA GLN A 101 -12.87 -40.01 25.29
C GLN A 101 -13.93 -39.01 24.79
N LYS A 102 -15.20 -39.18 25.19
CA LYS A 102 -16.26 -38.24 24.83
C LYS A 102 -15.98 -36.83 25.37
N LYS A 103 -15.63 -36.69 26.65
CA LYS A 103 -15.26 -35.39 27.24
C LYS A 103 -14.04 -34.77 26.57
N ARG A 104 -13.03 -35.57 26.19
CA ARG A 104 -11.88 -35.08 25.40
C ARG A 104 -12.33 -34.51 24.06
N LEU A 105 -13.07 -35.26 23.25
CA LEU A 105 -13.57 -34.81 21.94
C LEU A 105 -14.44 -33.56 22.02
N GLU A 106 -15.24 -33.41 23.09
CA GLU A 106 -16.03 -32.20 23.35
C GLU A 106 -15.13 -30.99 23.70
N SER A 107 -14.13 -31.17 24.58
CA SER A 107 -13.16 -30.11 24.91
C SER A 107 -12.24 -29.73 23.75
N GLU A 108 -11.85 -30.71 22.93
CA GLU A 108 -10.97 -30.56 21.76
C GLU A 108 -11.67 -29.78 20.64
N ARG A 109 -12.97 -30.03 20.41
CA ARG A 109 -13.80 -29.23 19.50
C ARG A 109 -13.94 -27.79 19.96
N VAL A 110 -14.18 -27.54 21.25
CA VAL A 110 -14.26 -26.16 21.79
C VAL A 110 -12.91 -25.44 21.68
N GLY A 111 -11.79 -26.16 21.88
CA GLY A 111 -10.45 -25.64 21.65
C GLY A 111 -10.19 -25.29 20.17
N LEU A 112 -10.52 -26.20 19.25
CA LEU A 112 -10.37 -25.99 17.80
C LEU A 112 -11.25 -24.86 17.26
N ASP A 113 -12.47 -24.72 17.76
CA ASP A 113 -13.34 -23.58 17.40
C ASP A 113 -12.75 -22.26 17.90
N ALA A 114 -12.14 -22.23 19.08
CA ALA A 114 -11.48 -21.04 19.61
C ALA A 114 -10.20 -20.69 18.84
N THR A 115 -9.35 -21.67 18.51
CA THR A 115 -8.13 -21.41 17.72
C THR A 115 -8.47 -21.01 16.29
N MET A 116 -9.36 -21.72 15.59
CA MET A 116 -9.76 -21.34 14.22
C MET A 116 -10.40 -19.95 14.17
N ARG A 117 -11.22 -19.55 15.17
CA ARG A 117 -11.74 -18.17 15.25
C ARG A 117 -10.62 -17.15 15.47
N HIS A 118 -9.62 -17.47 16.30
CA HIS A 118 -8.47 -16.60 16.54
C HIS A 118 -7.57 -16.47 15.31
N GLU A 119 -7.28 -17.57 14.61
CA GLU A 119 -6.51 -17.59 13.36
C GLU A 119 -7.24 -16.82 12.25
N LEU A 120 -8.55 -17.01 12.09
CA LEU A 120 -9.37 -16.27 11.13
C LEU A 120 -9.37 -14.76 11.45
N ALA A 121 -9.41 -14.38 12.74
CA ALA A 121 -9.26 -12.98 13.16
C ALA A 121 -7.86 -12.41 12.88
N LEU A 122 -6.79 -13.19 13.09
CA LEU A 122 -5.42 -12.78 12.77
C LEU A 122 -5.18 -12.68 11.25
N ALA A 123 -5.71 -13.63 10.47
CA ALA A 123 -5.66 -13.60 9.01
C ALA A 123 -6.39 -12.38 8.44
N LYS A 124 -7.59 -12.07 8.96
CA LYS A 124 -8.31 -10.82 8.63
C LYS A 124 -7.49 -9.58 8.96
N LYS A 125 -6.90 -9.50 10.17
CA LYS A 125 -6.03 -8.37 10.56
C LYS A 125 -4.84 -8.21 9.60
N ARG A 126 -4.14 -9.30 9.27
CA ARG A 126 -3.03 -9.30 8.30
C ARG A 126 -3.47 -8.81 6.93
N ALA A 127 -4.54 -9.38 6.36
CA ALA A 127 -5.07 -8.94 5.07
C ALA A 127 -5.48 -7.46 5.06
N THR A 128 -6.10 -6.94 6.13
CA THR A 128 -6.43 -5.51 6.21
C THR A 128 -5.20 -4.62 6.31
N LEU A 129 -4.13 -5.06 6.98
CA LEU A 129 -2.86 -4.31 7.05
C LEU A 129 -2.15 -4.30 5.69
N GLU A 130 -2.09 -5.44 5.00
CA GLU A 130 -1.49 -5.59 3.67
C GLU A 130 -2.20 -4.72 2.62
N ILE A 131 -3.55 -4.78 2.58
CA ILE A 131 -4.36 -3.89 1.74
C ILE A 131 -4.08 -2.42 2.08
N THR A 132 -4.09 -2.05 3.37
CA THR A 132 -3.80 -0.67 3.80
C THR A 132 -2.42 -0.20 3.35
N ASN A 133 -1.38 -1.04 3.50
CA ASN A 133 -0.02 -0.71 3.10
C ASN A 133 0.07 -0.51 1.58
N SER A 134 -0.53 -1.39 0.79
CA SER A 134 -0.53 -1.26 -0.67
C SER A 134 -1.22 0.02 -1.18
N ILE A 135 -2.27 0.49 -0.49
CA ILE A 135 -2.94 1.76 -0.80
C ILE A 135 -2.01 2.94 -0.48
N VAL A 136 -1.30 2.90 0.64
CA VAL A 136 -0.36 3.96 1.05
C VAL A 136 0.87 3.98 0.14
N ASP A 137 1.45 2.82 -0.19
CA ASP A 137 2.51 2.69 -1.20
C ASP A 137 2.08 3.25 -2.56
N TRP A 138 0.82 3.08 -2.93
CA TRP A 138 0.26 3.69 -4.14
C TRP A 138 0.14 5.21 -4.00
N ARG A 139 -0.45 5.74 -2.91
CA ARG A 139 -0.52 7.19 -2.65
C ARG A 139 0.85 7.87 -2.64
N LEU A 140 1.84 7.23 -2.02
CA LEU A 140 3.23 7.73 -2.00
C LEU A 140 3.84 7.74 -3.41
N LYS A 141 3.53 6.77 -4.28
CA LYS A 141 3.93 6.81 -5.70
C LYS A 141 3.21 7.92 -6.48
N GLN A 142 1.90 8.09 -6.29
CA GLN A 142 1.16 9.20 -6.92
C GLN A 142 1.74 10.56 -6.53
N MET A 143 2.06 10.75 -5.24
CA MET A 143 2.70 11.95 -4.72
C MET A 143 4.11 12.15 -5.29
N SER A 144 5.00 11.17 -5.15
CA SER A 144 6.43 11.31 -5.48
C SER A 144 6.75 11.30 -6.99
N LEU A 145 5.91 10.66 -7.81
CA LEU A 145 6.17 10.51 -9.25
C LEU A 145 5.36 11.48 -10.12
N LEU A 146 4.19 11.93 -9.67
CA LEU A 146 3.30 12.79 -10.46
C LEU A 146 3.00 14.12 -9.76
N TYR A 147 2.22 14.11 -8.67
CA TYR A 147 1.63 15.33 -8.12
C TYR A 147 2.66 16.29 -7.51
N GLY A 148 3.59 15.82 -6.69
CA GLY A 148 4.64 16.65 -6.09
C GLY A 148 5.58 17.28 -7.12
N PRO A 149 6.17 16.52 -8.05
CA PRO A 149 7.00 17.06 -9.13
C PRO A 149 6.26 18.07 -10.02
N LEU A 150 5.00 17.79 -10.41
CA LEU A 150 4.21 18.72 -11.23
C LEU A 150 3.86 20.00 -10.47
N HIS A 151 3.43 19.90 -9.21
CA HIS A 151 3.12 21.06 -8.35
C HIS A 151 4.35 21.99 -8.24
N ALA A 152 5.53 21.42 -7.98
CA ALA A 152 6.77 22.18 -7.90
C ALA A 152 7.14 22.90 -9.22
N LEU A 153 7.13 22.17 -10.35
CA LEU A 153 7.53 22.72 -11.65
C LEU A 153 6.52 23.75 -12.19
N LEU A 154 5.22 23.54 -11.99
CA LEU A 154 4.17 24.50 -12.35
C LEU A 154 4.29 25.78 -11.50
N GLY A 155 4.57 25.63 -10.20
CA GLY A 155 4.87 26.75 -9.30
C GLY A 155 6.10 27.56 -9.75
N GLN A 156 7.21 26.88 -10.08
CA GLN A 156 8.44 27.52 -10.55
C GLN A 156 8.25 28.24 -11.90
N SER A 157 7.60 27.60 -12.86
CA SER A 157 7.30 28.18 -14.19
C SER A 157 6.42 29.44 -14.06
N LYS A 158 5.41 29.41 -13.18
CA LYS A 158 4.56 30.57 -12.85
C LYS A 158 5.34 31.70 -12.17
N ALA A 159 6.24 31.38 -11.24
CA ALA A 159 7.08 32.37 -10.57
C ALA A 159 8.00 33.10 -11.57
N LEU A 160 8.65 32.37 -12.47
CA LEU A 160 9.49 32.94 -13.53
C LEU A 160 8.67 33.81 -14.50
N TYR A 161 7.48 33.37 -14.91
CA TYR A 161 6.58 34.17 -15.74
C TYR A 161 6.18 35.50 -15.06
N CYS A 162 5.88 35.47 -13.76
CA CYS A 162 5.60 36.69 -13.00
C CYS A 162 6.79 37.65 -12.96
N GLN A 163 8.00 37.14 -12.64
CA GLN A 163 9.25 37.90 -12.58
C GLN A 163 9.63 38.50 -13.95
N MET A 164 9.51 37.72 -15.02
CA MET A 164 9.66 38.18 -16.41
C MET A 164 8.73 39.37 -16.70
N GLY A 165 7.46 39.27 -16.29
CA GLY A 165 6.49 40.35 -16.41
C GLY A 165 6.83 41.59 -15.57
N ASP A 166 7.43 41.43 -14.39
CA ASP A 166 7.91 42.58 -13.59
C ASP A 166 9.11 43.26 -14.22
N ILE A 167 10.01 42.51 -14.88
CA ILE A 167 11.14 43.07 -15.63
C ILE A 167 10.63 43.86 -16.85
N LEU A 168 9.71 43.29 -17.64
CA LEU A 168 9.13 43.95 -18.80
C LEU A 168 8.43 45.27 -18.42
N VAL A 169 7.56 45.24 -17.42
CA VAL A 169 6.86 46.45 -16.94
C VAL A 169 7.80 47.45 -16.26
N ARG A 170 8.91 47.00 -15.65
CA ARG A 170 9.89 47.91 -15.06
C ARG A 170 10.68 48.70 -16.11
N ILE A 171 11.06 48.06 -17.22
CA ILE A 171 11.95 48.65 -18.24
C ILE A 171 11.16 49.31 -19.38
N HIS A 172 10.05 48.71 -19.82
CA HIS A 172 9.31 49.09 -21.04
C HIS A 172 7.83 49.39 -20.76
N ARG A 173 7.56 50.42 -19.93
CA ARG A 173 6.20 50.84 -19.51
C ARG A 173 5.30 51.33 -20.64
N ASP A 174 5.90 51.71 -21.76
CA ASP A 174 5.26 52.10 -23.01
C ASP A 174 4.64 50.91 -23.75
N GLN A 175 5.23 49.72 -23.60
CA GLN A 175 4.84 48.49 -24.28
C GLN A 175 4.21 47.46 -23.37
N PHE A 176 4.45 47.51 -22.05
CA PHE A 176 3.96 46.52 -21.08
C PHE A 176 3.39 47.16 -19.81
N GLN A 177 2.24 46.64 -19.36
CA GLN A 177 1.63 47.00 -18.08
C GLN A 177 1.11 45.76 -17.34
N LYS A 178 0.90 45.86 -16.02
CA LYS A 178 0.16 44.84 -15.23
C LYS A 178 -1.17 45.43 -14.76
N VAL A 179 -2.28 44.80 -15.11
CA VAL A 179 -3.65 45.20 -14.74
C VAL A 179 -4.38 44.00 -14.15
N GLY A 180 -4.97 44.15 -12.97
CA GLY A 180 -5.59 43.03 -12.24
C GLY A 180 -4.63 41.89 -11.88
N GLY A 181 -3.32 42.14 -11.90
CA GLY A 181 -2.26 41.12 -11.75
C GLY A 181 -1.85 40.45 -13.07
N GLU A 182 -2.59 40.62 -14.16
CA GLU A 182 -2.25 40.06 -15.47
C GLU A 182 -1.31 40.99 -16.24
N LEU A 183 -0.28 40.42 -16.86
CA LEU A 183 0.60 41.13 -17.79
C LEU A 183 -0.15 41.42 -19.10
N GLN A 184 -0.02 42.65 -19.59
CA GLN A 184 -0.57 43.11 -20.86
C GLN A 184 0.53 43.72 -21.72
N ILE A 185 0.34 43.65 -23.04
CA ILE A 185 1.23 44.19 -24.07
C ILE A 185 0.43 45.14 -24.98
N MET A 186 1.05 46.24 -25.39
CA MET A 186 0.50 47.15 -26.39
C MET A 186 0.76 46.59 -27.79
N ILE A 187 -0.31 46.27 -28.53
CA ILE A 187 -0.22 45.88 -29.94
C ILE A 187 -0.81 47.03 -30.77
N ASN A 188 0.00 47.70 -31.58
CA ASN A 188 -0.51 48.73 -32.49
C ASN A 188 -1.08 48.07 -33.75
N PRO A 189 -2.32 48.38 -34.21
CA PRO A 189 -3.24 49.41 -33.70
C PRO A 189 -4.32 48.90 -32.73
N GLU A 190 -4.29 47.62 -32.33
CA GLU A 190 -5.34 46.94 -31.56
C GLU A 190 -5.48 47.40 -30.08
N GLY A 191 -4.45 48.03 -29.53
CA GLY A 191 -4.40 48.50 -28.14
C GLY A 191 -3.81 47.47 -27.16
N TRP A 192 -4.18 47.59 -25.89
CA TRP A 192 -3.70 46.71 -24.82
C TRP A 192 -4.38 45.33 -24.89
N LYS A 193 -3.60 44.28 -25.17
CA LYS A 193 -4.03 42.88 -25.06
C LYS A 193 -3.34 42.15 -23.92
N ARG A 194 -3.96 41.09 -23.40
CA ARG A 194 -3.36 40.19 -22.41
C ARG A 194 -2.13 39.50 -23.01
N PHE A 195 -0.98 39.62 -22.35
CA PHE A 195 0.22 38.92 -22.77
C PHE A 195 0.03 37.40 -22.62
N ARG A 196 0.50 36.69 -23.64
CA ARG A 196 0.44 35.23 -23.77
C ARG A 196 1.74 34.77 -24.42
N THR A 197 2.50 33.92 -23.74
CA THR A 197 3.83 33.48 -24.19
C THR A 197 3.79 32.93 -25.62
N VAL A 198 2.81 32.10 -25.97
CA VAL A 198 2.72 31.47 -27.30
C VAL A 198 2.48 32.49 -28.41
N LEU A 199 1.57 33.45 -28.23
CA LEU A 199 1.23 34.41 -29.29
C LEU A 199 2.28 35.53 -29.46
N HIS A 200 2.95 35.92 -28.37
CA HIS A 200 3.75 37.15 -28.32
C HIS A 200 5.26 36.91 -28.14
N ILE A 201 5.74 35.65 -28.22
CA ILE A 201 7.17 35.35 -28.08
C ILE A 201 8.03 36.09 -29.11
N SER A 202 7.60 36.18 -30.37
CA SER A 202 8.27 36.92 -31.45
C SER A 202 8.28 38.45 -31.24
N SER A 203 7.40 38.97 -30.38
CA SER A 203 7.34 40.37 -29.98
C SER A 203 8.33 40.73 -28.87
N VAL A 204 8.93 39.74 -28.20
CA VAL A 204 9.68 39.94 -26.94
C VAL A 204 11.06 39.26 -26.95
N TYR A 205 11.13 38.01 -27.40
CA TYR A 205 12.36 37.23 -27.44
C TYR A 205 13.37 37.82 -28.44
N GLY A 206 14.63 37.94 -28.04
CA GLY A 206 15.69 38.49 -28.89
C GLY A 206 15.58 40.00 -29.15
N LYS A 207 14.59 40.70 -28.58
CA LYS A 207 14.44 42.17 -28.67
C LYS A 207 15.32 42.94 -27.67
N ASN A 208 16.27 42.25 -27.03
CA ASN A 208 17.18 42.78 -25.99
C ASN A 208 16.48 43.33 -24.72
N PHE A 209 15.22 42.96 -24.48
CA PHE A 209 14.46 43.31 -23.26
C PHE A 209 14.97 42.62 -21.96
N GLY A 210 16.12 41.94 -22.01
CA GLY A 210 16.73 41.26 -20.85
C GLY A 210 16.01 39.99 -20.36
N VAL A 211 14.97 39.53 -21.06
CA VAL A 211 14.11 38.43 -20.61
C VAL A 211 14.31 37.08 -21.31
N ASP A 212 15.11 37.02 -22.38
CA ASP A 212 15.37 35.77 -23.12
C ASP A 212 15.71 34.56 -22.21
N PRO A 213 16.52 34.68 -21.12
CA PRO A 213 16.79 33.57 -20.21
C PRO A 213 15.56 33.02 -19.48
N TYR A 214 14.54 33.85 -19.23
CA TYR A 214 13.28 33.42 -18.61
C TYR A 214 12.45 32.59 -19.58
N PHE A 215 12.47 32.90 -20.88
CA PHE A 215 11.83 32.05 -21.89
C PHE A 215 12.55 30.71 -22.04
N ASP A 216 13.89 30.72 -22.12
CA ASP A 216 14.70 29.50 -22.18
C ASP A 216 14.42 28.57 -20.98
N GLU A 217 14.38 29.10 -19.75
CA GLU A 217 14.08 28.34 -18.53
C GLU A 217 12.61 27.88 -18.46
N ILE A 218 11.64 28.73 -18.83
CA ILE A 218 10.21 28.34 -18.87
C ILE A 218 9.98 27.19 -19.87
N VAL A 219 10.66 27.19 -21.01
CA VAL A 219 10.61 26.08 -21.98
C VAL A 219 11.35 24.85 -21.45
N GLY A 220 12.45 25.02 -20.72
CA GLY A 220 13.16 23.94 -20.02
C GLY A 220 12.28 23.23 -18.98
N LEU A 221 11.60 23.98 -18.11
CA LEU A 221 10.66 23.46 -17.11
C LEU A 221 9.44 22.80 -17.76
N GLY A 222 8.91 23.38 -18.84
CA GLY A 222 7.83 22.76 -19.61
C GLY A 222 8.24 21.40 -20.18
N GLY A 223 9.49 21.26 -20.64
CA GLY A 223 10.05 19.97 -21.08
C GLY A 223 10.12 18.92 -19.97
N GLN A 224 10.41 19.34 -18.74
CA GLN A 224 10.37 18.45 -17.56
C GLN A 224 8.93 18.04 -17.20
N ILE A 225 7.98 18.97 -17.26
CA ILE A 225 6.55 18.70 -17.04
C ILE A 225 6.03 17.69 -18.06
N VAL A 226 6.34 17.87 -19.35
CA VAL A 226 6.01 16.89 -20.40
C VAL A 226 6.58 15.51 -20.07
N HIS A 227 7.86 15.43 -19.69
CA HIS A 227 8.51 14.16 -19.38
C HIS A 227 7.87 13.41 -18.19
N ILE A 228 7.36 14.14 -17.20
CA ILE A 228 6.63 13.59 -16.06
C ILE A 228 5.24 13.12 -16.49
N ILE A 229 4.52 13.91 -17.30
CA ILE A 229 3.21 13.52 -17.86
C ILE A 229 3.34 12.23 -18.69
N GLU A 230 4.27 12.18 -19.65
CA GLU A 230 4.48 11.04 -20.54
C GLU A 230 4.79 9.73 -19.79
N LYS A 231 5.56 9.80 -18.70
CA LYS A 231 5.93 8.62 -17.91
C LYS A 231 4.92 8.24 -16.83
N ASN A 232 4.32 9.24 -16.17
CA ASN A 232 3.66 9.06 -14.88
C ASN A 232 2.17 9.45 -14.90
N ALA A 233 1.56 9.84 -16.02
CA ALA A 233 0.12 10.16 -16.08
C ALA A 233 -0.79 9.01 -15.61
N GLY A 234 -0.36 7.75 -15.71
CA GLY A 234 -1.05 6.58 -15.15
C GLY A 234 -1.17 6.57 -13.60
N TYR A 235 -0.48 7.47 -12.91
CA TYR A 235 -0.63 7.72 -11.48
C TYR A 235 -1.65 8.82 -11.14
N ALA A 236 -2.43 9.32 -12.10
CA ALA A 236 -3.52 10.26 -11.83
C ALA A 236 -4.58 9.70 -10.87
N LEU A 237 -5.27 10.58 -10.15
CA LEU A 237 -6.39 10.23 -9.30
C LEU A 237 -7.60 9.82 -10.15
N ALA A 238 -8.22 8.68 -9.81
CA ALA A 238 -9.33 8.11 -10.58
C ALA A 238 -10.59 8.99 -10.63
N ASP A 239 -10.77 9.89 -9.65
CA ASP A 239 -11.84 10.89 -9.65
C ASP A 239 -11.52 12.14 -10.48
N GLN A 240 -10.24 12.47 -10.68
CA GLN A 240 -9.79 13.61 -11.52
C GLN A 240 -9.76 13.25 -13.03
N HIS A 241 -10.89 12.74 -13.53
CA HIS A 241 -11.08 12.32 -14.92
C HIS A 241 -10.74 13.38 -15.97
N GLU A 242 -10.93 14.68 -15.66
CA GLU A 242 -10.55 15.80 -16.53
C GLU A 242 -9.03 15.94 -16.73
N LEU A 243 -8.20 15.46 -15.80
CA LEU A 243 -6.76 15.70 -15.79
C LEU A 243 -6.06 15.13 -17.04
N MET A 244 -6.55 14.01 -17.59
CA MET A 244 -6.01 13.45 -18.83
C MET A 244 -6.29 14.35 -20.05
N SER A 245 -7.46 15.00 -20.10
CA SER A 245 -7.78 15.98 -21.15
C SER A 245 -6.91 17.22 -21.00
N VAL A 246 -6.74 17.73 -19.78
CA VAL A 246 -5.92 18.89 -19.47
C VAL A 246 -4.42 18.62 -19.75
N PHE A 247 -3.93 17.40 -19.49
CA PHE A 247 -2.60 16.96 -19.93
C PHE A 247 -2.48 16.96 -21.46
N GLY A 248 -3.46 16.40 -22.19
CA GLY A 248 -3.47 16.46 -23.67
C GLY A 248 -3.40 17.89 -24.20
N CYS A 249 -4.21 18.80 -23.64
CA CYS A 249 -4.14 20.23 -23.95
C CYS A 249 -2.77 20.83 -23.61
N TYR A 250 -2.18 20.53 -22.46
CA TYR A 250 -0.85 21.03 -22.07
C TYR A 250 0.24 20.58 -23.05
N LEU A 251 0.26 19.29 -23.42
CA LEU A 251 1.23 18.72 -24.36
C LEU A 251 1.16 19.44 -25.72
N ALA A 252 -0.05 19.69 -26.23
CA ALA A 252 -0.25 20.43 -27.47
C ALA A 252 0.26 21.88 -27.40
N HIS A 253 -0.10 22.62 -26.34
CA HIS A 253 0.38 23.99 -26.14
C HIS A 253 1.91 24.08 -25.99
N PHE A 254 2.51 23.13 -25.27
CA PHE A 254 3.95 23.09 -25.09
C PHE A 254 4.69 22.74 -26.39
N ALA A 255 4.16 21.83 -27.22
CA ALA A 255 4.73 21.52 -28.52
C ALA A 255 4.83 22.77 -29.43
N VAL A 256 3.75 23.56 -29.49
CA VAL A 256 3.73 24.83 -30.24
C VAL A 256 4.72 25.83 -29.63
N LEU A 257 4.71 26.04 -28.30
CA LEU A 257 5.63 26.96 -27.63
C LEU A 257 7.10 26.59 -27.86
N LYS A 258 7.45 25.30 -27.77
CA LYS A 258 8.80 24.78 -28.00
C LYS A 258 9.26 24.98 -29.45
N GLN A 259 8.35 24.83 -30.43
CA GLN A 259 8.66 25.09 -31.83
C GLN A 259 8.89 26.59 -32.08
N LEU A 260 8.02 27.47 -31.57
CA LEU A 260 8.17 28.93 -31.72
C LEU A 260 9.44 29.45 -31.03
N HIS A 261 9.72 28.96 -29.81
CA HIS A 261 10.96 29.29 -29.09
C HIS A 261 12.21 28.85 -29.85
N LYS A 262 12.21 27.63 -30.43
CA LYS A 262 13.30 27.18 -31.29
C LYS A 262 13.51 28.12 -32.49
N ILE A 263 12.43 28.51 -33.18
CA ILE A 263 12.51 29.38 -34.37
C ILE A 263 13.08 30.76 -34.02
N GLU A 264 12.56 31.42 -32.97
CA GLU A 264 13.07 32.75 -32.57
C GLU A 264 14.49 32.67 -31.97
N LYS A 265 14.89 31.54 -31.38
CA LYS A 265 16.27 31.29 -30.94
C LYS A 265 17.23 31.09 -32.10
N GLU A 266 16.90 30.23 -33.06
CA GLU A 266 17.71 30.02 -34.27
C GLU A 266 17.85 31.32 -35.07
N LYS A 267 16.77 32.12 -35.17
CA LYS A 267 16.76 33.46 -35.77
C LYS A 267 17.67 34.46 -35.04
N ARG A 268 17.63 34.47 -33.70
CA ARG A 268 18.52 35.31 -32.86
C ARG A 268 19.99 34.92 -33.03
N GLU A 269 20.29 33.61 -33.00
CA GLU A 269 21.64 33.08 -33.14
C GLU A 269 22.19 33.34 -34.57
N SER A 270 21.37 33.17 -35.61
CA SER A 270 21.75 33.55 -36.98
C SER A 270 21.96 35.06 -37.13
N LEU A 271 21.11 35.91 -36.53
CA LEU A 271 21.30 37.37 -36.57
C LEU A 271 22.57 37.83 -35.84
N GLN A 272 23.01 37.10 -34.81
CA GLN A 272 24.29 37.37 -34.13
C GLN A 272 25.49 36.89 -34.96
N ALA A 273 25.40 35.72 -35.61
CA ALA A 273 26.44 35.25 -36.54
C ALA A 273 26.55 36.14 -37.80
N SER A 274 25.43 36.65 -38.30
CA SER A 274 25.34 37.53 -39.48
C SER A 274 25.69 38.99 -39.19
N GLN A 275 26.10 39.38 -37.98
CA GLN A 275 26.69 40.72 -37.75
C GLN A 275 28.10 40.90 -38.36
N ILE A 276 28.53 39.96 -39.22
CA ILE A 276 29.74 40.04 -40.05
C ILE A 276 29.44 40.48 -41.50
N GLU A 277 28.24 40.22 -42.06
CA GLU A 277 27.89 40.59 -43.45
C GLU A 277 26.45 41.13 -43.60
N GLU A 278 26.22 41.97 -44.61
CA GLU A 278 25.06 42.86 -44.65
C GLU A 278 23.71 42.17 -44.92
N LYS A 279 22.76 42.44 -44.01
CA LYS A 279 21.40 42.92 -44.31
C LYS A 279 20.76 42.40 -45.61
N ASN A 280 20.08 41.26 -45.52
CA ASN A 280 18.94 40.97 -46.40
C ASN A 280 17.67 40.77 -45.60
N ASP A 281 16.60 41.43 -46.04
CA ASP A 281 15.34 41.56 -45.31
C ASP A 281 14.39 40.43 -45.74
N SER A 282 14.60 39.23 -45.20
CA SER A 282 13.74 38.07 -45.41
C SER A 282 12.78 37.89 -44.23
N ASP A 283 11.61 38.51 -44.34
CA ASP A 283 10.48 38.26 -43.42
C ASP A 283 9.99 36.81 -43.57
N VAL A 284 10.57 35.90 -42.79
CA VAL A 284 10.16 34.49 -42.68
C VAL A 284 8.81 34.45 -41.95
N SER A 285 7.77 34.77 -42.71
CA SER A 285 6.43 34.96 -42.21
C SER A 285 5.88 33.71 -41.53
N ILE A 286 5.43 33.83 -40.29
CA ILE A 286 4.83 32.74 -39.49
C ILE A 286 3.35 32.53 -39.92
N ALA A 287 3.09 32.59 -41.23
CA ALA A 287 1.75 32.53 -41.83
C ALA A 287 1.08 31.15 -41.74
N GLY A 288 1.81 30.10 -41.34
CA GLY A 288 1.30 28.73 -41.24
C GLY A 288 0.79 28.30 -39.86
N LEU A 289 1.02 29.10 -38.81
CA LEU A 289 0.64 28.78 -37.43
C LEU A 289 -0.41 29.77 -36.91
N LEU A 290 -1.66 29.57 -37.35
CA LEU A 290 -2.84 30.20 -36.76
C LEU A 290 -3.08 29.64 -35.35
N VAL A 291 -2.30 30.13 -34.39
CA VAL A 291 -2.53 29.85 -32.97
C VAL A 291 -3.73 30.67 -32.52
N GLU A 292 -4.86 30.01 -32.28
CA GLU A 292 -6.07 30.65 -31.77
C GLU A 292 -5.85 31.40 -30.45
N ASP A 293 -6.66 32.44 -30.19
CA ASP A 293 -6.78 33.09 -28.88
C ASP A 293 -7.26 32.13 -27.76
N SER A 294 -7.71 30.91 -28.10
CA SER A 294 -7.94 29.82 -27.15
C SER A 294 -6.65 29.34 -26.46
N ALA A 295 -5.47 29.73 -26.96
CA ALA A 295 -4.15 29.38 -26.42
C ALA A 295 -3.82 30.08 -25.08
N VAL A 296 -4.55 29.69 -24.03
CA VAL A 296 -4.29 30.02 -22.63
C VAL A 296 -3.39 28.94 -22.05
N PHE A 297 -2.30 29.30 -21.35
CA PHE A 297 -1.58 28.33 -20.52
C PHE A 297 -2.59 27.71 -19.54
N PRO A 298 -2.84 26.38 -19.52
CA PRO A 298 -4.00 25.83 -18.81
C PRO A 298 -3.95 26.07 -17.30
N GLN A 299 -4.60 27.12 -16.79
CA GLN A 299 -4.69 27.38 -15.35
C GLN A 299 -5.35 26.18 -14.62
N GLN A 300 -6.20 25.44 -15.34
CA GLN A 300 -6.77 24.15 -14.96
C GLN A 300 -5.72 23.09 -14.58
N ILE A 301 -4.55 23.02 -15.24
CA ILE A 301 -3.53 22.01 -14.88
C ILE A 301 -2.96 22.29 -13.50
N GLN A 302 -2.77 23.56 -13.15
CA GLN A 302 -2.35 23.93 -11.81
C GLN A 302 -3.45 23.61 -10.80
N VAL A 303 -4.70 24.04 -11.03
CA VAL A 303 -5.80 23.80 -10.07
C VAL A 303 -6.00 22.31 -9.80
N LEU A 304 -5.98 21.44 -10.81
CA LEU A 304 -6.14 19.99 -10.63
C LEU A 304 -4.94 19.32 -9.96
N ILE A 305 -3.71 19.77 -10.25
CA ILE A 305 -2.50 19.24 -9.60
C ILE A 305 -2.41 19.72 -8.15
N ASP A 306 -2.74 20.99 -7.87
CA ASP A 306 -2.78 21.56 -6.52
C ASP A 306 -3.85 20.83 -5.68
N ASP A 307 -5.07 20.63 -6.20
CA ASP A 307 -6.14 19.85 -5.57
C ASP A 307 -5.70 18.40 -5.26
N GLY A 308 -5.17 17.70 -6.26
CA GLY A 308 -4.74 16.30 -6.10
C GLY A 308 -3.56 16.14 -5.13
N PHE A 309 -2.65 17.11 -5.11
CA PHE A 309 -1.55 17.19 -4.15
C PHE A 309 -2.07 17.37 -2.72
N GLN A 310 -2.97 18.34 -2.48
CA GLN A 310 -3.57 18.57 -1.16
C GLN A 310 -4.40 17.35 -0.70
N LYS A 311 -5.21 16.77 -1.59
CA LYS A 311 -5.99 15.57 -1.31
C LYS A 311 -5.10 14.41 -0.84
N ILE A 312 -4.07 14.06 -1.61
CA ILE A 312 -3.17 12.94 -1.27
C ILE A 312 -2.41 13.21 0.04
N ASN A 313 -1.94 14.45 0.28
CA ASN A 313 -1.32 14.80 1.56
C ASN A 313 -2.30 14.62 2.73
N SER A 314 -3.54 15.13 2.61
CA SER A 314 -4.54 14.99 3.66
C SER A 314 -4.89 13.51 3.94
N GLU A 315 -4.95 12.65 2.91
CA GLU A 315 -5.17 11.20 3.11
C GLU A 315 -3.98 10.53 3.84
N LEU A 316 -2.74 10.93 3.54
CA LEU A 316 -1.53 10.43 4.21
C LEU A 316 -1.39 10.93 5.65
N GLU A 317 -1.76 12.18 5.94
CA GLU A 317 -1.78 12.75 7.30
C GLU A 317 -2.85 12.09 8.16
N ASN A 318 -4.09 11.99 7.67
CA ASN A 318 -5.17 11.25 8.35
C ASN A 318 -4.80 9.77 8.63
N TRP A 319 -4.04 9.14 7.74
CA TRP A 319 -3.55 7.76 7.95
C TRP A 319 -2.46 7.70 9.04
N ARG A 320 -1.52 8.67 9.05
CA ARG A 320 -0.47 8.77 10.06
C ARG A 320 -1.06 8.96 11.45
N GLU A 321 -2.03 9.86 11.61
CA GLU A 321 -2.74 10.08 12.88
C GLU A 321 -3.46 8.81 13.36
N GLN A 322 -4.14 8.10 12.46
CA GLN A 322 -4.79 6.81 12.77
C GLN A 322 -3.80 5.72 13.22
N ILE A 323 -2.55 5.75 12.77
CA ILE A 323 -1.51 4.84 13.26
C ILE A 323 -1.03 5.24 14.65
N THR A 324 -0.71 6.52 14.87
CA THR A 324 -0.28 7.03 16.18
C THR A 324 -1.35 6.73 17.25
N ALA A 325 -2.61 7.08 16.98
CA ALA A 325 -3.72 6.81 17.90
C ALA A 325 -3.97 5.31 18.15
N ARG A 326 -3.60 4.42 17.22
CA ARG A 326 -3.65 2.95 17.43
C ARG A 326 -2.45 2.44 18.23
N SER A 327 -1.28 3.06 18.13
CA SER A 327 -0.10 2.69 18.91
C SER A 327 -0.14 3.17 20.37
N GLU A 328 -0.98 4.17 20.68
CA GLU A 328 -1.17 4.70 22.03
C GLU A 328 -2.27 3.97 22.83
N ASN A 329 -3.07 3.12 22.17
CA ASN A 329 -4.25 2.46 22.74
C ASN A 329 -4.20 0.91 22.65
N GLY A 330 -3.00 0.32 22.47
CA GLY A 330 -2.81 -1.12 22.21
C GLY A 330 -1.72 -1.78 23.04
#